data_AF-A0A255T9C0-F1
#
_entry.id   AF-A0A255T9C0-F1
#
_cell.length_a   1.000
_cell.length_b   1.000
_cell.length_c   1.000
_cell.angle_alpha   90.00
_cell.angle_beta   90.00
_cell.angle_gamma   90.00
#
_symmetry.space_group_name_H-M   'P 1'
#
loop_
_entity.id
_entity.type
_entity.pdbx_description
1 polymer ?
#
loop_
_entity_poly.entity_id
_entity_poly.type
_entity_poly.pdbx_seq_one_letter_code
_entity_poly.pdbx_strand_id
1 'polypeptide(L)'
;MKEYKVGEYYNFWVTGIGNANHRIYLKDDDDRRFTVYAYDFQTEWDWSSPQVPVQVLKCYVKEITDTGAVILEQSKDVLLIVLYPEAYKGESKICTFVVDSLKTINDTLYYVVSDAYGITHMFKPSALCPALQPGDEVQLNVTGYKQKENNRSCIYLSEVTTEEKHSVAQAAPTATDEETPVGEFGEETDNREFKSTIIYPAGAIGPDIDTQMLVILKTIAGFMNANGGILYIGVNDNGDAVGIENEYKLLNTSTKDPHHYQENKDGYENKLRSSMNAFLGPVAQDYVIITFSEHNGHTVCEVNVQPSLSVIWYNERDAFKRMGNRTTHLRSEAIIKLVLDKMNLLRPVALQITPTSVKSQEELLPEVPTGDAEPETEPQTIKVEVPSKLVMKGEKKKGYGSFYMNMFTNGDWSWSKNIPTDSDLEFCIPINAPVSKNDLIMVYADGCVNRVDAYHLHLDKKENKRYMNGRRNDGVKLLKAFRATEDDMLACDSMQNGHRFVKVHPVAHVSRHDNMSLNGNRLINISGISGVTMTDICFVAAEHHNRVSALCKTVNQKSSSLGFQMDLTKNESKLGQVVKTLETLSDVQN
;
A
#
# COMPACT_ATOMS: atom_id res chain seq x y z
N MET A 1 20.09 -19.34 -28.50
CA MET A 1 19.02 -18.89 -27.61
C MET A 1 19.03 -19.79 -26.40
N LYS A 2 19.26 -19.24 -25.21
CA LYS A 2 19.31 -20.04 -23.97
C LYS A 2 17.89 -20.56 -23.66
N GLU A 3 17.70 -21.88 -23.62
CA GLU A 3 16.44 -22.50 -23.19
C GLU A 3 16.41 -22.59 -21.67
N TYR A 4 15.35 -22.07 -21.06
CA TYR A 4 15.13 -22.14 -19.62
C TYR A 4 14.36 -23.40 -19.27
N LYS A 5 14.72 -24.03 -18.14
CA LYS A 5 14.01 -25.19 -17.60
C LYS A 5 13.45 -24.89 -16.22
N VAL A 6 12.20 -25.29 -16.00
CA VAL A 6 11.55 -25.22 -14.68
C VAL A 6 12.38 -26.02 -13.67
N GLY A 7 12.66 -25.42 -12.51
CA GLY A 7 13.45 -26.06 -11.46
C GLY A 7 14.95 -25.72 -11.50
N GLU A 8 15.44 -25.08 -12.55
CA GLU A 8 16.86 -24.69 -12.66
C GLU A 8 17.12 -23.23 -12.24
N TYR A 9 18.39 -22.92 -11.97
CA TYR A 9 18.84 -21.59 -11.58
C TYR A 9 19.71 -20.97 -12.67
N TYR A 10 19.50 -19.68 -12.93
CA TYR A 10 20.27 -18.92 -13.91
C TYR A 10 20.62 -17.54 -13.37
N ASN A 11 21.69 -16.97 -13.90
CA ASN A 11 22.14 -15.64 -13.57
C ASN A 11 21.58 -14.62 -14.56
N PHE A 12 21.14 -13.48 -14.04
CA PHE A 12 20.56 -12.39 -14.82
C PHE A 12 21.18 -11.06 -14.40
N TRP A 13 21.46 -10.20 -15.38
CA TRP A 13 21.96 -8.85 -15.15
C TRP A 13 20.85 -7.94 -14.68
N VAL A 14 21.11 -7.17 -13.63
CA VAL A 14 20.16 -6.16 -13.14
C VAL A 14 20.26 -4.93 -14.03
N THR A 15 19.11 -4.43 -14.48
CA THR A 15 19.00 -3.27 -15.38
C THR A 15 18.35 -2.05 -14.71
N GLY A 16 17.80 -2.24 -13.51
CA GLY A 16 17.20 -1.18 -12.71
C GLY A 16 16.10 -1.71 -11.79
N ILE A 17 15.51 -0.79 -11.02
CA ILE A 17 14.39 -1.07 -10.13
C ILE A 17 13.20 -0.18 -10.48
N GLY A 18 12.00 -0.75 -10.45
CA GLY A 18 10.76 0.00 -10.59
C GLY A 18 10.31 0.51 -9.24
N ASN A 19 10.65 1.75 -8.90
CA ASN A 19 10.32 2.38 -7.61
C ASN A 19 8.82 2.35 -7.27
N ALA A 20 7.93 2.31 -8.28
CA ALA A 20 6.49 2.24 -8.07
C ALA A 20 5.92 0.81 -7.92
N ASN A 21 6.65 -0.21 -8.40
CA ASN A 21 6.09 -1.57 -8.59
C ASN A 21 6.83 -2.66 -7.78
N HIS A 22 7.83 -2.30 -6.97
CA HIS A 22 8.64 -3.24 -6.18
C HIS A 22 9.20 -4.40 -7.04
N ARG A 23 9.68 -4.07 -8.25
CA ARG A 23 10.24 -5.04 -9.20
C ARG A 23 11.66 -4.68 -9.61
N ILE A 24 12.52 -5.69 -9.62
CA ILE A 24 13.86 -5.62 -10.21
C ILE A 24 13.73 -6.03 -11.66
N TYR A 25 14.18 -5.17 -12.56
CA TYR A 25 14.24 -5.44 -13.99
C TYR A 25 15.54 -6.15 -14.33
N LEU A 26 15.42 -7.28 -15.02
CA LEU A 26 16.51 -8.19 -15.31
C LEU A 26 16.69 -8.35 -16.82
N LYS A 27 17.90 -8.69 -17.24
CA LYS A 27 18.18 -9.20 -18.58
C LYS A 27 19.10 -10.41 -18.56
N ASP A 28 18.99 -11.26 -19.58
CA ASP A 28 19.95 -12.35 -19.80
C ASP A 28 21.05 -11.95 -20.79
N ASP A 29 21.91 -12.90 -21.14
CA ASP A 29 23.02 -12.72 -22.09
C ASP A 29 22.54 -12.44 -23.53
N ASP A 30 21.29 -12.82 -23.85
CA ASP A 30 20.62 -12.61 -25.14
C ASP A 30 19.77 -11.30 -25.15
N ASP A 31 19.92 -10.43 -24.15
CA ASP A 31 19.17 -9.17 -23.92
C ASP A 31 17.64 -9.33 -23.76
N ARG A 32 17.17 -10.54 -23.45
CA ARG A 32 15.77 -10.80 -23.12
C ARG A 32 15.47 -10.27 -21.73
N ARG A 33 14.30 -9.64 -21.57
CA ARG A 33 13.93 -8.93 -20.35
C ARG A 33 13.04 -9.78 -19.45
N PHE A 34 13.35 -9.74 -18.16
CA PHE A 34 12.59 -10.44 -17.12
C PHE A 34 12.38 -9.50 -15.93
N THR A 35 11.54 -9.93 -14.99
CA THR A 35 11.35 -9.20 -13.74
C THR A 35 11.20 -10.15 -12.57
N VAL A 36 11.72 -9.75 -11.42
CA VAL A 36 11.48 -10.41 -10.12
C VAL A 36 11.00 -9.38 -9.11
N TYR A 37 10.34 -9.84 -8.04
CA TYR A 37 10.00 -8.96 -6.93
C TYR A 37 11.26 -8.51 -6.19
N ALA A 38 11.34 -7.24 -5.84
CA ALA A 38 12.36 -6.68 -4.96
C ALA A 38 11.96 -6.92 -3.49
N TYR A 39 12.93 -7.28 -2.65
CA TYR A 39 12.77 -7.22 -1.20
C TYR A 39 12.98 -5.78 -0.71
N ASP A 40 12.52 -5.49 0.51
CA ASP A 40 12.35 -4.12 1.01
C ASP A 40 13.67 -3.38 1.08
N PHE A 41 14.68 -4.03 1.65
CA PHE A 41 16.04 -3.50 1.71
C PHE A 41 16.64 -3.24 0.32
N GLN A 42 16.19 -3.95 -0.72
CA GLN A 42 16.67 -3.76 -2.09
C GLN A 42 15.98 -2.59 -2.81
N THR A 43 14.86 -2.10 -2.30
CA THR A 43 14.20 -0.90 -2.83
C THR A 43 14.96 0.38 -2.50
N GLU A 44 15.79 0.34 -1.47
CA GLU A 44 16.64 1.44 -1.01
C GLU A 44 18.04 1.41 -1.62
N TRP A 45 18.38 0.35 -2.38
CA TRP A 45 19.67 0.23 -3.05
C TRP A 45 19.76 1.16 -4.25
N ASP A 46 20.84 1.93 -4.32
CA ASP A 46 21.22 2.60 -5.57
C ASP A 46 21.83 1.56 -6.53
N TRP A 47 20.98 0.92 -7.33
CA TRP A 47 21.38 -0.08 -8.33
C TRP A 47 22.32 0.45 -9.41
N SER A 48 22.50 1.78 -9.51
CA SER A 48 23.49 2.41 -10.39
C SER A 48 24.84 2.62 -9.70
N SER A 49 24.88 2.51 -8.38
CA SER A 49 26.11 2.63 -7.60
C SER A 49 27.02 1.41 -7.82
N PRO A 50 28.32 1.62 -8.13
CA PRO A 50 29.29 0.54 -8.17
C PRO A 50 29.53 -0.13 -6.80
N GLN A 51 28.95 0.42 -5.71
CA GLN A 51 29.00 -0.14 -4.37
C GLN A 51 27.89 -1.18 -4.10
N VAL A 52 26.85 -1.28 -4.95
CA VAL A 52 25.85 -2.34 -4.82
C VAL A 52 26.44 -3.65 -5.38
N PRO A 53 26.63 -4.69 -4.54
CA PRO A 53 27.45 -5.85 -4.90
C PRO A 53 26.84 -6.79 -5.95
N VAL A 54 25.63 -6.49 -6.45
CA VAL A 54 24.84 -7.44 -7.23
C VAL A 54 24.39 -6.83 -8.56
N GLN A 55 25.33 -6.68 -9.50
CA GLN A 55 24.99 -6.43 -10.91
C GLN A 55 24.38 -7.68 -11.57
N VAL A 56 24.46 -8.84 -10.92
CA VAL A 56 23.97 -10.13 -11.40
C VAL A 56 23.19 -10.84 -10.30
N LEU A 57 21.89 -11.05 -10.51
CA LEU A 57 21.04 -11.83 -9.62
C LEU A 57 20.92 -13.28 -10.11
N LYS A 58 21.15 -14.22 -9.20
CA LYS A 58 20.77 -15.62 -9.39
C LYS A 58 19.26 -15.75 -9.16
N CYS A 59 18.56 -16.32 -10.13
CA CYS A 59 17.11 -16.51 -10.09
C CYS A 59 16.75 -17.98 -10.37
N TYR A 60 15.71 -18.45 -9.70
CA TYR A 60 15.09 -19.76 -9.89
C TYR A 60 13.95 -19.66 -10.91
N VAL A 61 13.91 -20.59 -11.87
CA VAL A 61 12.78 -20.69 -12.81
C VAL A 61 11.65 -21.45 -12.15
N LYS A 62 10.65 -20.70 -11.68
CA LYS A 62 9.48 -21.24 -10.97
C LYS A 62 8.54 -21.97 -11.92
N GLU A 63 8.26 -21.34 -13.05
CA GLU A 63 7.25 -21.80 -14.00
C GLU A 63 7.55 -21.24 -15.38
N ILE A 64 7.21 -21.99 -16.41
CA ILE A 64 7.12 -21.50 -17.78
C ILE A 64 5.65 -21.64 -18.17
N THR A 65 5.01 -20.51 -18.40
CA THR A 65 3.57 -20.48 -18.75
C THR A 65 3.34 -21.10 -20.13
N ASP A 66 2.09 -21.44 -20.44
CA ASP A 66 1.69 -21.97 -21.75
C ASP A 66 2.02 -21.02 -22.92
N THR A 67 2.20 -19.73 -22.64
CA THR A 67 2.61 -18.70 -23.62
C THR A 67 4.13 -18.61 -23.83
N GLY A 68 4.90 -19.45 -23.12
CA GLY A 68 6.36 -19.45 -23.14
C GLY A 68 7.01 -18.40 -22.22
N ALA A 69 6.22 -17.62 -21.47
CA ALA A 69 6.76 -16.64 -20.52
C ALA A 69 7.38 -17.34 -19.30
N VAL A 70 8.61 -16.95 -18.96
CA VAL A 70 9.39 -17.52 -17.85
C VAL A 70 9.13 -16.71 -16.58
N ILE A 71 8.58 -17.36 -15.55
CA ILE A 71 8.35 -16.79 -14.24
C ILE A 71 9.55 -17.09 -13.34
N LEU A 72 10.17 -16.03 -12.84
CA LEU A 72 11.38 -16.08 -12.03
C LEU A 72 11.10 -15.72 -10.57
N GLU A 73 11.85 -16.35 -9.67
CA GLU A 73 11.99 -15.94 -8.27
C GLU A 73 13.47 -15.70 -7.95
N GLN A 74 13.77 -14.76 -7.05
CA GLN A 74 15.14 -14.61 -6.55
C GLN A 74 15.57 -15.90 -5.82
N SER A 75 16.85 -16.26 -5.97
CA SER A 75 17.43 -17.44 -5.34
C SER A 75 17.48 -17.28 -3.82
N LYS A 76 16.66 -18.04 -3.11
CA LYS A 76 16.48 -17.95 -1.65
C LYS A 76 17.74 -18.34 -0.88
N ASP A 77 18.54 -19.27 -1.41
CA ASP A 77 19.89 -19.58 -0.91
C ASP A 77 20.79 -18.34 -0.88
N VAL A 78 20.92 -17.64 -2.01
CA VAL A 78 21.77 -16.45 -2.13
C VAL A 78 21.24 -15.33 -1.23
N LEU A 79 19.93 -15.14 -1.22
CA LEU A 79 19.28 -14.14 -0.38
C LEU A 79 19.57 -14.37 1.11
N LEU A 80 19.39 -15.60 1.60
CA LEU A 80 19.63 -15.93 3.01
C LEU A 80 21.11 -15.79 3.39
N ILE A 81 22.04 -16.09 2.48
CA ILE A 81 23.48 -15.90 2.71
C ILE A 81 23.81 -14.41 2.85
N VAL A 82 23.21 -13.55 2.03
CA VAL A 82 23.42 -12.09 2.11
C VAL A 82 22.86 -11.51 3.41
N LEU A 83 21.69 -11.99 3.85
CA LEU A 83 21.02 -11.47 5.05
C LEU A 83 21.56 -12.02 6.36
N TYR A 84 22.04 -13.27 6.35
CA TYR A 84 22.54 -13.99 7.52
C TYR A 84 23.94 -14.56 7.27
N PRO A 85 24.95 -13.72 6.97
CA PRO A 85 26.30 -14.17 6.64
C PRO A 85 26.97 -14.94 7.80
N GLU A 86 26.63 -14.63 9.05
CA GLU A 86 27.14 -15.31 10.24
C GLU A 86 26.67 -16.77 10.30
N ALA A 87 25.38 -17.01 10.04
CA ALA A 87 24.80 -18.35 10.00
C ALA A 87 25.41 -19.22 8.90
N TYR A 88 25.87 -18.61 7.80
CA TYR A 88 26.58 -19.31 6.74
C TYR A 88 28.03 -19.67 7.12
N LYS A 89 28.67 -18.85 7.98
CA LYS A 89 30.00 -19.12 8.55
C LYS A 89 29.96 -20.12 9.73
N GLY A 90 28.77 -20.55 10.14
CA GLY A 90 28.56 -21.43 11.29
C GLY A 90 28.56 -20.69 12.63
N GLU A 91 28.42 -19.37 12.61
CA GLU A 91 28.28 -18.53 13.79
C GLU A 91 26.80 -18.28 14.09
N SER A 92 26.43 -18.18 15.37
CA SER A 92 25.06 -17.87 15.75
C SER A 92 24.85 -16.36 15.90
N LYS A 93 23.68 -15.87 15.47
CA LYS A 93 23.29 -14.47 15.60
C LYS A 93 21.86 -14.36 16.13
N ILE A 94 21.67 -13.55 17.17
CA ILE A 94 20.32 -13.22 17.65
C ILE A 94 19.67 -12.23 16.69
N CYS A 95 18.45 -12.56 16.27
CA CYS A 95 17.62 -11.70 15.43
C CYS A 95 16.20 -11.62 16.02
N THR A 96 15.55 -10.47 15.83
CA THR A 96 14.14 -10.28 16.19
C THR A 96 13.25 -10.69 15.04
N PHE A 97 12.21 -11.45 15.35
CA PHE A 97 11.18 -11.89 14.41
C PHE A 97 9.79 -11.56 14.95
N VAL A 98 8.81 -11.41 14.04
CA VAL A 98 7.40 -11.26 14.38
C VAL A 98 6.67 -12.56 14.06
N VAL A 99 5.86 -13.07 14.98
CA VAL A 99 5.05 -14.27 14.74
C VAL A 99 3.88 -13.90 13.83
N ASP A 100 3.82 -14.47 12.63
CA ASP A 100 2.73 -14.21 11.68
C ASP A 100 1.55 -15.14 11.92
N SER A 101 1.84 -16.43 12.14
CA SER A 101 0.80 -17.46 12.28
C SER A 101 1.36 -18.74 12.91
N LEU A 102 0.46 -19.59 13.39
CA LEU A 102 0.77 -20.91 13.90
C LEU A 102 0.43 -21.96 12.84
N LYS A 103 1.29 -22.97 12.71
CA LYS A 103 1.12 -24.06 11.74
C LYS A 103 1.48 -25.40 12.37
N THR A 104 0.53 -26.33 12.35
CA THR A 104 0.79 -27.71 12.78
C THR A 104 1.08 -28.58 11.58
N ILE A 105 2.20 -29.30 11.60
CA ILE A 105 2.59 -30.27 10.55
C ILE A 105 2.96 -31.57 11.25
N ASN A 106 2.27 -32.67 10.92
CA ASN A 106 2.49 -34.00 11.51
C ASN A 106 2.56 -33.94 13.05
N ASP A 107 1.54 -33.34 13.67
CA ASP A 107 1.40 -33.15 15.12
C ASP A 107 2.52 -32.33 15.80
N THR A 108 3.38 -31.69 15.01
CA THR A 108 4.40 -30.76 15.49
C THR A 108 3.95 -29.33 15.24
N LEU A 109 3.93 -28.51 16.30
CA LEU A 109 3.67 -27.08 16.21
C LEU A 109 4.88 -26.34 15.64
N TYR A 110 4.62 -25.40 14.74
CA TYR A 110 5.57 -24.42 14.23
C TYR A 110 4.96 -23.03 14.29
N TYR A 111 5.78 -22.04 14.63
CA TYR A 111 5.49 -20.64 14.39
C TYR A 111 6.03 -20.24 13.02
N VAL A 112 5.19 -19.62 12.20
CA VAL A 112 5.62 -18.89 11.01
C VAL A 112 6.02 -17.51 11.49
N VAL A 113 7.28 -17.14 11.29
CA VAL A 113 7.84 -15.88 11.78
C VAL A 113 8.44 -15.09 10.63
N SER A 114 8.18 -13.79 10.57
CA SER A 114 8.76 -12.87 9.58
C SER A 114 9.94 -12.11 10.17
N ASP A 115 11.00 -11.96 9.38
CA ASP A 115 12.12 -11.10 9.73
C ASP A 115 11.88 -9.64 9.31
N ALA A 116 12.83 -8.76 9.68
CA ALA A 116 12.79 -7.34 9.34
C ALA A 116 12.84 -7.05 7.82
N TYR A 117 13.12 -8.05 6.99
CA TYR A 117 13.22 -7.94 5.54
C TYR A 117 11.96 -8.48 4.84
N GLY A 118 10.93 -8.89 5.60
CA GLY A 118 9.69 -9.45 5.09
C GLY A 118 9.80 -10.90 4.63
N ILE A 119 10.85 -11.61 5.04
CA ILE A 119 11.03 -13.03 4.71
C ILE A 119 10.46 -13.88 5.84
N THR A 120 9.58 -14.80 5.47
CA THR A 120 8.97 -15.76 6.39
C THR A 120 9.85 -16.99 6.60
N HIS A 121 9.97 -17.40 7.85
CA HIS A 121 10.70 -18.57 8.33
C HIS A 121 9.80 -19.46 9.19
N MET A 122 10.21 -20.71 9.40
CA MET A 122 9.52 -21.63 10.30
C MET A 122 10.37 -21.88 11.53
N PHE A 123 9.82 -21.51 12.69
CA PHE A 123 10.43 -21.74 13.98
C PHE A 123 9.69 -22.88 14.70
N LYS A 124 10.43 -23.88 15.16
CA LYS A 124 9.90 -24.97 15.98
C LYS A 124 10.18 -24.67 17.45
N PRO A 125 9.17 -24.40 18.29
CA PRO A 125 9.38 -24.17 19.71
C PRO A 125 9.83 -25.45 20.43
N SER A 126 10.67 -25.26 21.43
CA SER A 126 10.99 -26.22 22.47
C SER A 126 9.82 -26.33 23.46
N ALA A 127 9.85 -27.35 24.32
CA ALA A 127 8.85 -27.53 25.37
C ALA A 127 8.89 -26.40 26.44
N LEU A 128 9.96 -25.61 26.47
CA LEU A 128 10.17 -24.51 27.42
C LEU A 128 9.78 -23.15 26.82
N CYS A 129 9.45 -23.10 25.52
CA CYS A 129 9.04 -21.88 24.85
C CYS A 129 7.68 -21.41 25.40
N PRO A 130 7.55 -20.15 25.85
CA PRO A 130 6.25 -19.57 26.14
C PRO A 130 5.33 -19.65 24.91
N ALA A 131 4.03 -19.81 25.12
CA ALA A 131 3.08 -19.78 24.03
C ALA A 131 3.08 -18.39 23.38
N LEU A 132 3.44 -18.33 22.09
CA LEU A 132 3.47 -17.09 21.31
C LEU A 132 2.18 -16.97 20.49
N GLN A 133 1.69 -15.76 20.32
CA GLN A 133 0.52 -15.42 19.53
C GLN A 133 0.91 -14.67 18.24
N PRO A 134 0.07 -14.68 17.19
CA PRO A 134 0.28 -13.84 16.03
C PRO A 134 0.39 -12.36 16.41
N GLY A 135 1.44 -11.70 15.94
CA GLY A 135 1.80 -10.33 16.27
C GLY A 135 2.80 -10.19 17.42
N ASP A 136 3.15 -11.27 18.13
CA ASP A 136 4.19 -11.23 19.16
C ASP A 136 5.58 -11.11 18.54
N GLU A 137 6.45 -10.33 19.19
CA GLU A 137 7.87 -10.24 18.86
C GLU A 137 8.65 -11.30 19.65
N VAL A 138 9.57 -11.99 18.97
CA VAL A 138 10.42 -13.02 19.56
C VAL A 138 11.86 -12.87 19.09
N GLN A 139 12.80 -12.93 20.02
CA GLN A 139 14.23 -13.04 19.71
C GLN A 139 14.62 -14.51 19.55
N LEU A 140 15.24 -14.84 18.43
CA LEU A 140 15.68 -16.19 18.10
C LEU A 140 17.13 -16.18 17.64
N ASN A 141 17.85 -17.25 17.98
CA ASN A 141 19.17 -17.52 17.45
C ASN A 141 19.05 -18.06 16.03
N VAL A 142 19.66 -17.38 15.06
CA VAL A 142 19.94 -17.93 13.74
C VAL A 142 21.23 -18.73 13.85
N THR A 143 21.12 -20.06 13.86
CA THR A 143 22.24 -20.96 14.18
C THR A 143 22.87 -21.61 12.96
N GLY A 144 22.23 -21.49 11.80
CA GLY A 144 22.79 -22.06 10.58
C GLY A 144 21.85 -21.97 9.40
N TYR A 145 22.28 -22.59 8.31
CA TYR A 145 21.60 -22.56 7.04
C TYR A 145 21.44 -23.97 6.47
N LYS A 146 20.30 -24.24 5.84
CA LYS A 146 20.03 -25.47 5.10
C LYS A 146 19.61 -25.15 3.67
N GLN A 147 20.46 -25.53 2.72
CA GLN A 147 20.08 -25.54 1.32
C GLN A 147 19.02 -26.62 1.07
N LYS A 148 17.95 -26.25 0.39
CA LYS A 148 16.92 -27.19 -0.07
C LYS A 148 16.66 -26.99 -1.55
N GLU A 149 16.15 -28.03 -2.19
CA GLU A 149 15.70 -27.97 -3.58
C GLU A 149 14.48 -27.04 -3.74
N ASN A 150 14.17 -26.69 -4.99
CA ASN A 150 12.99 -25.90 -5.38
C ASN A 150 12.87 -24.54 -4.66
N ASN A 151 13.99 -23.85 -4.49
CA ASN A 151 14.05 -22.52 -3.87
C ASN A 151 13.53 -22.47 -2.41
N ARG A 152 13.54 -23.61 -1.68
CA ARG A 152 12.97 -23.73 -0.33
C ARG A 152 14.02 -23.66 0.78
N SER A 153 15.22 -23.18 0.50
CA SER A 153 16.29 -23.04 1.50
C SER A 153 15.79 -22.27 2.73
N CYS A 154 16.31 -22.62 3.90
CA CYS A 154 15.88 -22.06 5.17
C CYS A 154 17.05 -21.89 6.13
N ILE A 155 16.87 -21.01 7.11
CA ILE A 155 17.75 -20.89 8.27
C ILE A 155 17.27 -21.81 9.40
N TYR A 156 18.17 -22.14 10.31
CA TYR A 156 17.85 -22.79 11.58
C TYR A 156 17.63 -21.74 12.64
N LEU A 157 16.51 -21.87 13.34
CA LEU A 157 16.10 -20.99 14.44
C LEU A 157 16.05 -21.82 15.72
N SER A 158 16.65 -21.29 16.79
CA SER A 158 16.53 -21.83 18.14
C SER A 158 16.21 -20.73 19.14
N GLU A 159 15.67 -21.12 20.29
CA GLU A 159 15.45 -20.20 21.39
C GLU A 159 16.77 -19.65 21.92
N VAL A 160 16.68 -18.45 22.48
CA VAL A 160 17.76 -17.86 23.26
C VAL A 160 17.69 -18.47 24.66
N THR A 161 18.67 -19.30 25.04
CA THR A 161 18.70 -19.94 26.36
C THR A 161 19.07 -18.94 27.46
N THR A 162 18.74 -19.22 28.72
CA THR A 162 18.98 -18.29 29.85
C THR A 162 20.45 -17.99 30.11
N GLU A 163 21.36 -18.92 29.75
CA GLU A 163 22.81 -18.67 29.73
C GLU A 163 23.22 -17.78 28.55
N GLU A 164 22.52 -17.84 27.41
CA GLU A 164 22.71 -16.95 26.26
C GLU A 164 22.01 -15.59 26.42
N LYS A 165 20.98 -15.50 27.26
CA LYS A 165 20.49 -14.23 27.79
C LYS A 165 21.55 -13.52 28.64
N HIS A 166 22.59 -14.22 29.08
CA HIS A 166 23.77 -13.68 29.78
C HIS A 166 25.04 -13.70 28.90
N SER A 167 24.97 -14.14 27.64
CA SER A 167 26.07 -13.98 26.68
C SER A 167 25.74 -12.95 25.57
N VAL A 168 24.47 -12.56 25.44
CA VAL A 168 24.03 -11.40 24.65
C VAL A 168 23.61 -10.21 25.54
N ALA A 169 23.54 -10.44 26.86
CA ALA A 169 23.74 -9.39 27.85
C ALA A 169 25.13 -9.59 28.47
N GLN A 170 26.05 -8.63 28.25
CA GLN A 170 27.46 -8.63 28.62
C GLN A 170 28.43 -9.36 27.68
N ALA A 171 28.82 -8.65 26.61
CA ALA A 171 30.25 -8.44 26.38
C ALA A 171 30.62 -7.08 26.99
N ALA A 172 30.73 -7.02 28.32
CA ALA A 172 31.71 -6.15 28.93
C ALA A 172 33.06 -6.88 28.81
N PRO A 173 34.13 -6.19 28.39
CA PRO A 173 35.45 -6.78 28.23
C PRO A 173 36.02 -7.20 29.59
N THR A 174 36.83 -8.26 29.57
CA THR A 174 37.73 -8.63 30.66
C THR A 174 38.43 -7.38 31.20
N ALA A 175 38.16 -7.05 32.46
CA ALA A 175 38.98 -6.13 33.22
C ALA A 175 40.43 -6.67 33.26
N THR A 176 41.32 -6.05 32.49
CA THR A 176 42.32 -5.26 33.19
C THR A 176 41.67 -3.91 33.44
N ASP A 177 41.23 -3.70 34.69
CA ASP A 177 40.63 -2.48 35.25
C ASP A 177 40.65 -1.24 34.33
N GLU A 178 39.71 -1.10 33.40
CA GLU A 178 39.29 0.18 32.81
C GLU A 178 37.81 0.03 32.38
N GLU A 179 36.89 0.64 33.16
CA GLU A 179 35.47 0.78 32.81
C GLU A 179 35.34 1.52 31.46
N THR A 180 34.77 0.89 30.43
CA THR A 180 34.37 1.62 29.22
C THR A 180 33.16 2.51 29.56
N PRO A 181 33.29 3.84 29.49
CA PRO A 181 32.23 4.74 29.92
C PRO A 181 31.06 4.68 28.94
N VAL A 182 29.85 4.42 29.46
CA VAL A 182 28.61 4.71 28.74
C VAL A 182 28.52 6.23 28.62
N GLY A 183 28.32 6.73 27.40
CA GLY A 183 28.20 8.16 27.15
C GLY A 183 27.04 8.78 27.94
N GLU A 184 27.06 10.09 28.11
CA GLU A 184 26.13 10.80 29.00
C GLU A 184 24.63 10.59 28.65
N PHE A 185 24.33 10.24 27.39
CA PHE A 185 22.97 10.00 26.91
C PHE A 185 22.49 8.54 27.10
N GLY A 186 23.33 7.65 27.63
CA GLY A 186 23.00 6.24 27.82
C GLY A 186 23.05 5.42 26.53
N GLU A 187 22.26 4.34 26.47
CA GLU A 187 22.16 3.45 25.31
C GLU A 187 20.89 3.69 24.49
N GLU A 188 20.89 3.29 23.21
CA GLU A 188 19.69 3.28 22.37
C GLU A 188 18.65 2.27 22.90
N THR A 189 17.37 2.65 22.82
CA THR A 189 16.26 1.83 23.30
C THR A 189 15.07 1.88 22.32
N ASP A 190 13.95 1.29 22.71
CA ASP A 190 12.70 1.38 21.95
C ASP A 190 12.12 2.79 21.88
N ASN A 191 12.48 3.67 22.83
CA ASN A 191 12.04 5.07 22.89
C ASN A 191 13.20 6.08 22.78
N ARG A 192 14.42 5.62 22.48
CA ARG A 192 15.63 6.46 22.37
C ARG A 192 16.45 6.05 21.16
N GLU A 193 16.69 6.99 20.25
CA GLU A 193 17.52 6.79 19.06
C GLU A 193 18.62 7.85 19.01
N PHE A 194 19.82 7.44 18.59
CA PHE A 194 20.94 8.34 18.37
C PHE A 194 21.26 8.46 16.89
N LYS A 195 21.55 9.69 16.46
CA LYS A 195 22.13 9.97 15.16
C LYS A 195 23.20 11.04 15.35
N SER A 196 24.36 10.85 14.74
CA SER A 196 25.43 11.83 14.84
C SER A 196 25.16 13.10 14.02
N THR A 197 24.24 13.06 13.05
CA THR A 197 24.11 14.08 12.00
C THR A 197 22.81 13.94 11.20
N ILE A 198 22.35 15.05 10.58
CA ILE A 198 21.30 15.02 9.53
C ILE A 198 21.87 15.03 8.09
N ILE A 199 23.20 15.08 7.95
CA ILE A 199 23.90 15.25 6.67
C ILE A 199 24.53 13.95 6.18
N TYR A 200 25.12 13.13 7.05
CA TYR A 200 25.91 11.97 6.62
C TYR A 200 25.18 10.66 6.91
N PRO A 201 24.69 9.95 5.87
CA PRO A 201 24.17 8.61 6.04
C PRO A 201 25.24 7.63 6.51
N ALA A 202 24.83 6.62 7.26
CA ALA A 202 25.72 5.53 7.66
C ALA A 202 26.31 4.85 6.42
N GLY A 203 27.64 4.73 6.38
CA GLY A 203 28.37 4.09 5.26
C GLY A 203 28.57 4.97 4.02
N ALA A 204 28.12 6.23 4.02
CA ALA A 204 28.36 7.15 2.91
C ALA A 204 29.82 7.64 2.86
N ILE A 205 30.33 7.91 1.64
CA ILE A 205 31.68 8.46 1.41
C ILE A 205 31.70 10.00 1.56
N GLY A 206 30.53 10.64 1.54
CA GLY A 206 30.40 12.10 1.59
C GLY A 206 29.03 12.57 2.08
N PRO A 207 28.80 13.90 2.12
CA PRO A 207 27.54 14.46 2.60
C PRO A 207 26.39 14.11 1.66
N ASP A 208 25.29 13.61 2.22
CA ASP A 208 24.04 13.33 1.52
C ASP A 208 22.86 13.58 2.48
N ILE A 209 22.52 14.85 2.60
CA ILE A 209 21.43 15.32 3.45
C ILE A 209 20.08 14.75 3.03
N ASP A 210 19.86 14.44 1.75
CA ASP A 210 18.57 13.94 1.27
C ASP A 210 18.33 12.51 1.75
N THR A 211 19.35 11.66 1.70
CA THR A 211 19.28 10.29 2.21
C THR A 211 19.25 10.26 3.74
N GLN A 212 20.05 11.09 4.40
CA GLN A 212 20.06 11.09 5.86
C GLN A 212 18.78 11.68 6.45
N MET A 213 18.24 12.75 5.85
CA MET A 213 16.95 13.31 6.26
C MET A 213 15.80 12.29 6.12
N LEU A 214 15.83 11.43 5.09
CA LEU A 214 14.88 10.33 4.96
C LEU A 214 14.92 9.39 6.19
N VAL A 215 16.11 9.03 6.67
CA VAL A 215 16.28 8.19 7.87
C VAL A 215 15.69 8.89 9.10
N ILE A 216 16.00 10.17 9.29
CA ILE A 216 15.50 10.99 10.39
C ILE A 216 13.97 11.03 10.39
N LEU A 217 13.35 11.33 9.24
CA LEU A 217 11.89 11.43 9.10
C LEU A 217 11.20 10.08 9.31
N LYS A 218 11.78 8.97 8.82
CA LYS A 218 11.28 7.62 9.09
C LYS A 218 11.28 7.33 10.59
N THR A 219 12.35 7.67 11.30
CA THR A 219 12.44 7.49 12.76
C THR A 219 11.38 8.31 13.48
N ILE A 220 11.19 9.58 13.12
CA ILE A 220 10.15 10.44 13.71
C ILE A 220 8.75 9.85 13.48
N ALA A 221 8.42 9.45 12.25
CA ALA A 221 7.16 8.77 11.93
C ALA A 221 7.01 7.45 12.69
N GLY A 222 8.11 6.70 12.83
CA GLY A 222 8.20 5.47 13.61
C GLY A 222 7.82 5.67 15.06
N PHE A 223 8.35 6.70 15.72
CA PHE A 223 8.00 7.07 17.09
C PHE A 223 6.55 7.51 17.21
N MET A 224 6.06 8.36 16.30
CA MET A 224 4.66 8.82 16.29
C MET A 224 3.67 7.65 16.18
N ASN A 225 3.96 6.67 15.33
CA ASN A 225 3.11 5.49 15.13
C ASN A 225 3.28 4.42 16.23
N ALA A 226 4.33 4.52 17.04
CA ALA A 226 4.57 3.69 18.22
C ALA A 226 4.14 4.43 19.50
N ASN A 227 4.95 4.32 20.56
CA ASN A 227 4.69 4.86 21.89
C ASN A 227 5.33 6.24 22.12
N GLY A 228 5.80 6.91 21.07
CA GLY A 228 6.66 8.09 21.18
C GLY A 228 8.12 7.73 21.48
N GLY A 229 8.94 8.75 21.70
CA GLY A 229 10.36 8.62 22.00
C GLY A 229 11.12 9.92 21.81
N ILE A 230 12.44 9.84 21.95
CA ILE A 230 13.36 10.94 21.71
C ILE A 230 14.45 10.52 20.72
N LEU A 231 14.66 11.35 19.71
CA LEU A 231 15.78 11.24 18.79
C LEU A 231 16.81 12.30 19.16
N TYR A 232 17.99 11.86 19.56
CA TYR A 232 19.14 12.76 19.80
C TYR A 232 19.99 12.84 18.54
N ILE A 233 20.20 14.07 18.07
CA ILE A 233 20.99 14.37 16.88
C ILE A 233 22.24 15.14 17.29
N GLY A 234 23.40 14.71 16.83
CA GLY A 234 24.70 15.15 17.35
C GLY A 234 25.22 14.24 18.47
N VAL A 235 24.74 12.99 18.53
CA VAL A 235 25.17 11.95 19.48
C VAL A 235 25.62 10.72 18.71
N ASN A 236 26.77 10.15 19.07
CA ASN A 236 27.28 8.93 18.44
C ASN A 236 26.61 7.66 19.01
N ASP A 237 26.91 6.50 18.42
CA ASP A 237 26.33 5.21 18.83
C ASP A 237 26.73 4.79 20.27
N ASN A 238 27.77 5.42 20.86
CA ASN A 238 28.19 5.18 22.25
C ASN A 238 27.46 6.08 23.27
N GLY A 239 26.61 7.01 22.80
CA GLY A 239 25.90 7.97 23.65
C GLY A 239 26.70 9.23 24.00
N ASP A 240 27.80 9.52 23.29
CA ASP A 240 28.58 10.76 23.50
C ASP A 240 28.11 11.89 22.58
N ALA A 241 28.06 13.11 23.12
CA ALA A 241 27.85 14.31 22.31
C ALA A 241 29.02 14.54 21.33
N VAL A 242 28.71 14.58 20.04
CA VAL A 242 29.66 14.90 18.95
C VAL A 242 29.34 16.23 18.24
N GLY A 243 28.13 16.76 18.45
CA GLY A 243 27.76 18.11 18.01
C GLY A 243 27.22 18.21 16.59
N ILE A 244 26.37 19.22 16.35
CA ILE A 244 25.79 19.56 15.03
C ILE A 244 26.32 20.87 14.45
N GLU A 245 27.19 21.59 15.18
CA GLU A 245 27.67 22.92 14.80
C GLU A 245 28.42 22.96 13.45
N ASN A 246 29.08 21.87 13.09
CA ASN A 246 29.87 21.79 11.85
C ASN A 246 29.01 21.57 10.60
N GLU A 247 27.75 21.15 10.75
CA GLU A 247 26.86 20.85 9.62
C GLU A 247 25.96 22.02 9.19
N TYR A 248 25.97 23.15 9.90
CA TYR A 248 25.14 24.31 9.53
C TYR A 248 25.39 24.83 8.11
N LYS A 249 26.63 24.76 7.64
CA LYS A 249 27.03 25.16 6.28
C LYS A 249 26.52 24.21 5.19
N LEU A 250 26.09 23.01 5.58
CA LEU A 250 25.65 21.95 4.69
C LEU A 250 24.11 21.84 4.60
N LEU A 251 23.36 22.63 5.39
CA LEU A 251 21.88 22.63 5.40
C LEU A 251 21.25 22.87 4.02
N ASN A 252 21.95 23.66 3.20
CA ASN A 252 21.52 24.10 1.87
C ASN A 252 22.05 23.21 0.71
N THR A 253 22.59 22.03 1.01
CA THR A 253 23.16 21.11 0.00
C THR A 253 22.15 20.09 -0.57
N SER A 254 20.92 20.10 -0.06
CA SER A 254 19.84 19.24 -0.54
C SER A 254 19.53 19.50 -2.01
N THR A 255 19.33 18.43 -2.78
CA THR A 255 18.91 18.51 -4.18
C THR A 255 17.40 18.46 -4.35
N LYS A 256 16.67 18.10 -3.28
CA LYS A 256 15.22 17.89 -3.28
C LYS A 256 14.45 19.01 -2.57
N ASP A 257 15.09 19.71 -1.64
CA ASP A 257 14.48 20.79 -0.88
C ASP A 257 14.78 22.15 -1.53
N PRO A 258 13.76 22.88 -2.02
CA PRO A 258 13.96 24.16 -2.70
C PRO A 258 14.19 25.34 -1.74
N HIS A 259 14.06 25.15 -0.43
CA HIS A 259 14.17 26.24 0.55
C HIS A 259 15.62 26.52 0.93
N HIS A 260 15.87 27.77 1.34
CA HIS A 260 17.16 28.21 1.86
C HIS A 260 17.06 28.45 3.37
N TYR A 261 18.05 27.96 4.11
CA TYR A 261 18.13 27.99 5.56
C TYR A 261 19.34 28.78 6.03
N GLN A 262 19.19 29.46 7.16
CA GLN A 262 20.30 30.13 7.82
C GLN A 262 21.30 29.08 8.34
N GLU A 263 22.59 29.40 8.31
CA GLU A 263 23.66 28.50 8.80
C GLU A 263 23.81 28.62 10.33
N ASN A 264 22.73 28.34 11.06
CA ASN A 264 22.65 28.41 12.52
C ASN A 264 21.58 27.44 13.07
N LYS A 265 21.40 27.43 14.40
CA LYS A 265 20.41 26.58 15.11
C LYS A 265 18.98 26.79 14.58
N ASP A 266 18.57 28.04 14.33
CA ASP A 266 17.22 28.35 13.81
C ASP A 266 17.01 27.77 12.41
N GLY A 267 18.02 27.87 11.53
CA GLY A 267 17.97 27.26 10.20
C GLY A 267 17.93 25.74 10.24
N TYR A 268 18.62 25.13 11.22
CA TYR A 268 18.60 23.70 11.47
C TYR A 268 17.20 23.20 11.86
N GLU A 269 16.56 23.88 12.82
CA GLU A 269 15.18 23.56 13.22
C GLU A 269 14.22 23.73 12.05
N ASN A 270 14.35 24.85 11.31
CA ASN A 270 13.50 25.10 10.14
C ASN A 270 13.65 24.03 9.07
N LYS A 271 14.87 23.51 8.84
CA LYS A 271 15.12 22.40 7.91
C LYS A 271 14.39 21.12 8.33
N LEU A 272 14.45 20.78 9.61
CA LEU A 272 13.71 19.62 10.14
C LEU A 272 12.20 19.84 10.01
N ARG A 273 11.69 21.02 10.39
CA ARG A 273 10.26 21.33 10.32
C ARG A 273 9.72 21.35 8.90
N SER A 274 10.40 21.99 7.96
CA SER A 274 9.99 22.02 6.55
C SER A 274 9.96 20.59 5.96
N SER A 275 10.97 19.78 6.30
CA SER A 275 11.07 18.39 5.86
C SER A 275 9.96 17.54 6.46
N MET A 276 9.68 17.67 7.76
CA MET A 276 8.53 17.03 8.39
C MET A 276 7.21 17.42 7.73
N ASN A 277 6.99 18.71 7.46
CA ASN A 277 5.76 19.16 6.81
C ASN A 277 5.62 18.60 5.38
N ALA A 278 6.70 18.59 4.60
CA ALA A 278 6.69 18.11 3.22
C ALA A 278 6.44 16.60 3.11
N PHE A 279 7.02 15.81 4.01
CA PHE A 279 7.02 14.35 3.90
C PHE A 279 6.05 13.64 4.86
N LEU A 280 5.82 14.19 6.06
CA LEU A 280 4.91 13.61 7.09
C LEU A 280 3.57 14.35 7.18
N GLY A 281 3.46 15.50 6.51
CA GLY A 281 2.30 16.37 6.54
C GLY A 281 2.26 17.32 7.75
N PRO A 282 1.38 18.34 7.70
CA PRO A 282 1.36 19.41 8.71
C PRO A 282 0.98 18.93 10.12
N VAL A 283 0.16 17.88 10.21
CA VAL A 283 -0.32 17.31 11.50
C VAL A 283 0.82 16.69 12.31
N ALA A 284 1.92 16.28 11.67
CA ALA A 284 3.08 15.73 12.36
C ALA A 284 3.73 16.77 13.31
N GLN A 285 3.60 18.07 13.04
CA GLN A 285 4.16 19.14 13.87
C GLN A 285 3.57 19.16 15.27
N ASP A 286 2.31 18.76 15.44
CA ASP A 286 1.60 18.79 16.72
C ASP A 286 2.17 17.80 17.74
N TYR A 287 2.95 16.82 17.27
CA TYR A 287 3.52 15.76 18.09
C TYR A 287 5.03 15.90 18.32
N VAL A 288 5.66 16.97 17.85
CA VAL A 288 7.13 17.13 17.91
C VAL A 288 7.53 18.42 18.60
N ILE A 289 8.38 18.28 19.61
CA ILE A 289 9.09 19.38 20.25
C ILE A 289 10.58 19.23 19.94
N ILE A 290 11.17 20.26 19.32
CA ILE A 290 12.59 20.31 19.01
C ILE A 290 13.25 21.27 19.99
N THR A 291 14.29 20.81 20.68
CA THR A 291 15.10 21.63 21.59
C THR A 291 16.58 21.41 21.31
N PHE A 292 17.42 22.36 21.73
CA PHE A 292 18.87 22.26 21.59
C PHE A 292 19.51 22.38 22.97
N SER A 293 20.39 21.45 23.30
CA SER A 293 21.16 21.40 24.54
C SER A 293 22.66 21.49 24.24
N GLU A 294 23.44 21.98 25.20
CA GLU A 294 24.89 22.10 25.10
C GLU A 294 25.54 21.09 26.05
N HIS A 295 26.39 20.23 25.48
CA HIS A 295 27.00 19.12 26.18
C HIS A 295 28.49 19.05 25.83
N ASN A 296 29.37 19.24 26.80
CA ASN A 296 30.82 19.26 26.59
C ASN A 296 31.30 20.21 25.46
N GLY A 297 30.56 21.30 25.21
CA GLY A 297 30.86 22.26 24.13
C GLY A 297 30.32 21.87 22.75
N HIS A 298 29.54 20.80 22.67
CA HIS A 298 28.84 20.33 21.48
C HIS A 298 27.35 20.64 21.58
N THR A 299 26.75 21.13 20.50
CA THR A 299 25.29 21.30 20.43
C THR A 299 24.63 19.98 20.07
N VAL A 300 23.69 19.50 20.89
CA VAL A 300 22.82 18.35 20.58
C VAL A 300 21.42 18.86 20.26
N CYS A 301 20.82 18.33 19.20
CA CYS A 301 19.41 18.56 18.86
C CYS A 301 18.56 17.41 19.38
N GLU A 302 17.58 17.75 20.22
CA GLU A 302 16.68 16.81 20.87
C GLU A 302 15.30 16.91 20.20
N VAL A 303 14.90 15.85 19.51
CA VAL A 303 13.59 15.77 18.86
C VAL A 303 12.71 14.87 19.72
N ASN A 304 11.91 15.49 20.59
CA ASN A 304 10.95 14.79 21.45
C ASN A 304 9.66 14.55 20.67
N VAL A 305 9.30 13.28 20.49
CA VAL A 305 8.20 12.82 19.65
C VAL A 305 7.12 12.15 20.52
N GLN A 306 5.92 12.73 20.51
CA GLN A 306 4.76 12.19 21.19
C GLN A 306 4.05 11.13 20.33
N PRO A 307 3.41 10.12 20.94
CA PRO A 307 2.58 9.17 20.20
C PRO A 307 1.39 9.89 19.56
N SER A 308 1.17 9.62 18.28
CA SER A 308 0.07 10.19 17.50
C SER A 308 -1.26 9.46 17.73
N LEU A 309 -2.38 10.17 17.56
CA LEU A 309 -3.72 9.56 17.64
C LEU A 309 -4.19 8.92 16.32
N SER A 310 -3.56 9.31 15.21
CA SER A 310 -3.84 8.81 13.85
C SER A 310 -2.54 8.30 13.24
N VAL A 311 -2.63 7.44 12.22
CA VAL A 311 -1.42 6.98 11.52
C VAL A 311 -0.74 8.16 10.82
N ILE A 312 0.54 8.35 11.11
CA ILE A 312 1.40 9.30 10.40
C ILE A 312 2.03 8.58 9.21
N TRP A 313 1.75 9.11 8.02
CA TRP A 313 2.23 8.58 6.75
C TRP A 313 3.45 9.37 6.29
N TYR A 314 4.41 8.67 5.72
CA TYR A 314 5.48 9.23 4.92
C TYR A 314 5.04 9.25 3.45
N ASN A 315 5.09 10.43 2.81
CA ASN A 315 4.65 10.66 1.43
C ASN A 315 3.25 10.11 1.12
N GLU A 316 2.33 10.21 2.08
CA GLU A 316 0.93 9.79 1.96
C GLU A 316 0.71 8.29 1.69
N ARG A 317 1.76 7.47 1.72
CA ARG A 317 1.70 6.05 1.29
C ARG A 317 2.35 5.09 2.26
N ASP A 318 3.50 5.46 2.80
CA ASP A 318 4.31 4.56 3.61
C ASP A 318 4.05 4.82 5.09
N ALA A 319 3.87 3.77 5.88
CA ALA A 319 3.79 3.89 7.34
C ALA A 319 5.01 3.23 7.95
N PHE A 320 5.64 3.88 8.92
CA PHE A 320 6.77 3.35 9.67
C PHE A 320 6.38 3.24 11.14
N LYS A 321 6.84 2.19 11.83
CA LYS A 321 6.63 2.04 13.28
C LYS A 321 7.92 1.60 13.93
N ARG A 322 8.25 2.21 15.06
CA ARG A 322 9.34 1.80 15.93
C ARG A 322 8.99 0.47 16.61
N MET A 323 9.84 -0.53 16.46
CA MET A 323 9.72 -1.88 17.04
C MET A 323 11.09 -2.27 17.62
N GLY A 324 11.20 -2.23 18.95
CA GLY A 324 12.50 -2.30 19.64
C GLY A 324 13.43 -1.15 19.20
N ASN A 325 14.73 -1.43 19.04
CA ASN A 325 15.70 -0.44 18.61
C ASN A 325 15.72 -0.19 17.07
N ARG A 326 14.67 -0.57 16.34
CA ARG A 326 14.58 -0.40 14.89
C ARG A 326 13.30 0.27 14.45
N THR A 327 13.40 1.03 13.38
CA THR A 327 12.25 1.61 12.67
C THR A 327 11.90 0.74 11.48
N THR A 328 10.70 0.17 11.47
CA THR A 328 10.28 -0.80 10.45
C THR A 328 9.20 -0.22 9.54
N HIS A 329 9.32 -0.46 8.24
CA HIS A 329 8.27 -0.18 7.26
C HIS A 329 7.12 -1.16 7.45
N LEU A 330 5.90 -0.64 7.64
CA LEU A 330 4.70 -1.44 7.80
C LEU A 330 4.07 -1.75 6.45
N ARG A 331 3.45 -2.93 6.34
CA ARG A 331 2.73 -3.37 5.14
C ARG A 331 1.46 -4.12 5.45
N SER A 332 0.54 -4.14 4.48
CA SER A 332 -0.63 -5.01 4.46
C SER A 332 -1.39 -5.01 5.80
N GLU A 333 -1.44 -6.16 6.48
CA GLU A 333 -2.14 -6.34 7.75
C GLU A 333 -1.54 -5.54 8.89
N ALA A 334 -0.22 -5.27 8.89
CA ALA A 334 0.42 -4.47 9.93
C ALA A 334 0.01 -2.98 9.86
N ILE A 335 -0.19 -2.44 8.65
CA ILE A 335 -0.78 -1.12 8.45
C ILE A 335 -2.23 -1.11 8.94
N ILE A 336 -3.03 -2.10 8.53
CA ILE A 336 -4.43 -2.21 8.95
C ILE A 336 -4.53 -2.30 10.47
N LYS A 337 -3.69 -3.12 11.10
CA LYS A 337 -3.62 -3.25 12.56
C LYS A 337 -3.25 -1.92 13.21
N LEU A 338 -2.22 -1.23 12.72
CA LEU A 338 -1.85 0.09 13.24
C LEU A 338 -3.02 1.08 13.14
N VAL A 339 -3.70 1.15 11.99
CA VAL A 339 -4.88 2.00 11.80
C VAL A 339 -5.97 1.64 12.80
N LEU A 340 -6.30 0.35 12.96
CA LEU A 340 -7.31 -0.12 13.91
C LEU A 340 -6.93 0.17 15.36
N ASP A 341 -5.67 -0.01 15.75
CA ASP A 341 -5.17 0.28 17.10
C ASP A 341 -5.32 1.78 17.40
N LYS A 342 -4.92 2.66 16.47
CA LYS A 342 -5.10 4.11 16.58
C LYS A 342 -6.57 4.52 16.62
N MET A 343 -7.43 3.90 15.79
CA MET A 343 -8.89 4.13 15.81
C MET A 343 -9.55 3.67 17.13
N ASN A 344 -9.05 2.60 17.74
CA ASN A 344 -9.53 2.13 19.03
C ASN A 344 -9.13 3.09 20.16
N LEU A 345 -7.94 3.70 20.10
CA LEU A 345 -7.52 4.76 21.02
C LEU A 345 -8.39 6.02 20.91
N LEU A 346 -8.94 6.29 19.72
CA LEU A 346 -9.86 7.40 19.46
C LEU A 346 -11.31 7.13 19.89
N ARG A 347 -11.70 5.89 20.20
CA ARG A 347 -13.00 5.59 20.81
C ARG A 347 -12.95 5.98 22.28
N PRO A 348 -13.71 7.00 22.73
CA PRO A 348 -13.77 7.29 24.15
C PRO A 348 -14.43 6.13 24.88
N VAL A 349 -14.08 6.05 26.16
CA VAL A 349 -14.71 5.41 27.33
C VAL A 349 -16.25 5.63 27.44
N ALA A 350 -16.92 6.12 26.39
CA ALA A 350 -18.32 6.56 26.33
C ALA A 350 -19.36 5.44 26.04
N LEU A 351 -18.97 4.17 25.99
CA LEU A 351 -19.91 3.04 25.84
C LEU A 351 -19.77 2.02 26.97
N GLN A 352 -19.74 2.49 28.23
CA GLN A 352 -20.32 1.72 29.33
C GLN A 352 -21.76 2.19 29.55
N ILE A 353 -22.64 1.92 28.59
CA ILE A 353 -24.08 1.99 28.85
C ILE A 353 -24.50 0.55 29.14
N THR A 354 -24.64 0.25 30.43
CA THR A 354 -25.41 -0.91 30.88
C THR A 354 -26.80 -0.85 30.22
N PRO A 355 -27.32 -1.96 29.68
CA PRO A 355 -28.57 -1.94 28.95
C PRO A 355 -29.71 -1.62 29.93
N THR A 356 -30.17 -0.37 29.92
CA THR A 356 -31.38 0.03 30.63
C THR A 356 -32.51 0.03 29.61
N SER A 357 -33.40 -0.95 29.78
CA SER A 357 -34.68 -1.02 29.10
C SER A 357 -35.44 0.29 29.29
N VAL A 358 -35.80 0.95 28.18
CA VAL A 358 -36.87 1.96 28.19
C VAL A 358 -37.80 1.70 27.01
N LYS A 359 -39.08 1.65 27.38
CA LYS A 359 -40.24 1.33 26.56
C LYS A 359 -40.52 2.40 25.52
N SER A 360 -41.01 1.91 24.39
CA SER A 360 -41.73 2.61 23.34
C SER A 360 -42.71 3.69 23.84
N GLN A 361 -42.67 4.86 23.20
CA GLN A 361 -43.85 5.71 23.04
C GLN A 361 -43.99 6.08 21.56
N GLU A 362 -45.20 5.85 21.07
CA GLU A 362 -45.71 6.22 19.75
C GLU A 362 -45.69 7.73 19.54
N GLU A 363 -45.39 8.15 18.31
CA GLU A 363 -45.71 9.49 17.83
C GLU A 363 -46.46 9.37 16.50
N LEU A 364 -47.64 9.99 16.47
CA LEU A 364 -48.69 9.83 15.46
C LEU A 364 -48.33 10.49 14.12
N LEU A 365 -48.70 9.82 13.03
CA LEU A 365 -48.69 10.35 11.67
C LEU A 365 -49.94 11.21 11.38
N PRO A 366 -49.86 12.28 10.58
CA PRO A 366 -51.03 12.95 10.01
C PRO A 366 -51.50 12.26 8.72
N GLU A 367 -52.83 12.16 8.57
CA GLU A 367 -53.56 11.54 7.46
C GLU A 367 -53.46 12.31 6.12
N VAL A 368 -53.49 11.55 5.02
CA VAL A 368 -53.57 12.03 3.62
C VAL A 368 -55.02 11.88 3.14
N PRO A 369 -55.61 12.83 2.38
CA PRO A 369 -56.92 12.63 1.78
C PRO A 369 -56.83 11.73 0.54
N THR A 370 -57.70 10.73 0.53
CA THR A 370 -58.02 9.79 -0.55
C THR A 370 -58.71 10.43 -1.75
N GLY A 371 -58.47 9.89 -2.94
CA GLY A 371 -59.20 10.21 -4.16
C GLY A 371 -58.97 9.19 -5.29
N ASP A 372 -59.82 8.17 -5.29
CA ASP A 372 -60.42 7.41 -6.40
C ASP A 372 -59.60 6.52 -7.36
N ALA A 373 -60.25 5.41 -7.70
CA ALA A 373 -59.70 4.18 -8.27
C ALA A 373 -60.17 3.91 -9.72
N GLU A 374 -59.28 3.19 -10.45
CA GLU A 374 -59.53 2.13 -11.47
C GLU A 374 -60.15 2.48 -12.84
N PRO A 375 -59.92 1.70 -13.94
CA PRO A 375 -59.71 0.24 -13.95
C PRO A 375 -58.63 -0.37 -14.87
N GLU A 376 -58.51 -1.69 -14.71
CA GLU A 376 -57.68 -2.71 -15.34
C GLU A 376 -57.71 -2.80 -16.87
N THR A 377 -56.60 -3.30 -17.45
CA THR A 377 -56.62 -4.23 -18.61
C THR A 377 -55.36 -5.11 -18.62
N GLU A 378 -55.51 -6.43 -18.48
CA GLU A 378 -54.59 -7.46 -19.00
C GLU A 378 -55.12 -8.01 -20.36
N PRO A 379 -54.43 -8.89 -21.08
CA PRO A 379 -53.05 -8.82 -21.58
C PRO A 379 -53.04 -8.97 -23.12
N GLN A 380 -52.04 -8.43 -23.83
CA GLN A 380 -51.77 -8.81 -25.22
C GLN A 380 -50.36 -9.35 -25.40
N THR A 381 -50.32 -10.66 -25.62
CA THR A 381 -49.18 -11.47 -26.02
C THR A 381 -48.75 -11.07 -27.43
N ILE A 382 -47.60 -10.40 -27.56
CA ILE A 382 -46.86 -10.33 -28.83
C ILE A 382 -45.53 -11.03 -28.59
N LYS A 383 -45.37 -12.20 -29.22
CA LYS A 383 -44.08 -12.88 -29.34
C LYS A 383 -43.21 -12.07 -30.30
N VAL A 384 -42.14 -11.47 -29.81
CA VAL A 384 -41.02 -10.98 -30.65
C VAL A 384 -39.72 -11.49 -30.04
N GLU A 385 -38.86 -11.96 -30.94
CA GLU A 385 -37.70 -12.80 -30.69
C GLU A 385 -36.68 -12.23 -29.70
N VAL A 386 -36.17 -13.12 -28.86
CA VAL A 386 -35.10 -12.88 -27.89
C VAL A 386 -33.77 -12.67 -28.63
N PRO A 387 -33.08 -11.52 -28.50
CA PRO A 387 -31.67 -11.45 -28.78
C PRO A 387 -30.91 -12.05 -27.60
N SER A 388 -30.41 -13.25 -27.83
CA SER A 388 -29.50 -13.95 -26.93
C SER A 388 -28.17 -13.21 -26.77
N LYS A 389 -27.77 -12.98 -25.51
CA LYS A 389 -26.41 -13.15 -24.92
C LYS A 389 -25.91 -11.91 -24.17
N LEU A 390 -25.73 -12.08 -22.86
CA LEU A 390 -24.49 -11.79 -22.14
C LEU A 390 -24.45 -12.76 -20.95
N VAL A 391 -23.89 -13.95 -21.19
CA VAL A 391 -23.48 -14.86 -20.11
C VAL A 391 -22.01 -14.57 -19.84
N MET A 392 -21.74 -13.75 -18.83
CA MET A 392 -20.39 -13.64 -18.27
C MET A 392 -20.10 -14.92 -17.49
N LYS A 393 -19.25 -15.78 -18.05
CA LYS A 393 -18.79 -17.03 -17.42
C LYS A 393 -17.69 -16.69 -16.40
N GLY A 394 -18.08 -16.10 -15.27
CA GLY A 394 -17.22 -15.97 -14.10
C GLY A 394 -17.30 -17.23 -13.24
N GLU A 395 -16.17 -17.87 -12.98
CA GLU A 395 -16.10 -19.03 -12.08
C GLU A 395 -16.69 -18.69 -10.70
N LYS A 396 -17.63 -19.51 -10.22
CA LYS A 396 -18.15 -19.44 -8.85
C LYS A 396 -17.05 -19.85 -7.87
N LYS A 397 -16.27 -18.90 -7.36
CA LYS A 397 -15.49 -19.12 -6.12
C LYS A 397 -16.40 -18.92 -4.92
N LYS A 398 -16.69 -20.00 -4.19
CA LYS A 398 -17.39 -19.97 -2.91
C LYS A 398 -16.49 -19.30 -1.86
N GLY A 399 -16.74 -18.01 -1.61
CA GLY A 399 -16.32 -17.29 -0.41
C GLY A 399 -17.56 -16.77 0.32
N TYR A 400 -17.50 -16.70 1.65
CA TYR A 400 -18.57 -16.11 2.47
C TYR A 400 -18.81 -14.64 2.03
N GLY A 401 -20.04 -14.28 1.64
CA GLY A 401 -20.48 -12.87 1.56
C GLY A 401 -20.65 -12.19 0.18
N SER A 402 -20.55 -12.89 -0.97
CA SER A 402 -20.81 -12.27 -2.28
C SER A 402 -22.31 -12.02 -2.52
N PHE A 403 -22.67 -10.85 -3.09
CA PHE A 403 -24.04 -10.48 -3.48
C PHE A 403 -24.05 -9.72 -4.82
N TYR A 404 -25.24 -9.44 -5.34
CA TYR A 404 -25.47 -8.66 -6.55
C TYR A 404 -26.13 -7.33 -6.20
N MET A 405 -25.64 -6.25 -6.80
CA MET A 405 -26.34 -4.97 -6.83
C MET A 405 -27.14 -4.88 -8.14
N ASN A 406 -28.43 -4.62 -8.05
CA ASN A 406 -29.35 -4.67 -9.17
C ASN A 406 -29.93 -3.27 -9.41
N MET A 407 -29.94 -2.82 -10.66
CA MET A 407 -30.49 -1.53 -11.07
C MET A 407 -31.56 -1.73 -12.13
N PHE A 408 -32.69 -1.04 -12.00
CA PHE A 408 -33.86 -1.21 -12.86
C PHE A 408 -34.09 0.02 -13.74
N THR A 409 -34.72 -0.17 -14.90
CA THR A 409 -34.93 0.91 -15.90
C THR A 409 -35.69 2.12 -15.36
N ASN A 410 -36.53 1.94 -14.34
CA ASN A 410 -37.28 3.00 -13.67
C ASN A 410 -36.43 3.88 -12.71
N GLY A 411 -35.16 3.53 -12.48
CA GLY A 411 -34.28 4.26 -11.56
C GLY A 411 -34.12 3.63 -10.17
N ASP A 412 -34.88 2.58 -9.87
CA ASP A 412 -34.76 1.85 -8.62
C ASP A 412 -33.52 0.95 -8.59
N TRP A 413 -33.17 0.52 -7.38
CA TRP A 413 -32.15 -0.48 -7.15
C TRP A 413 -32.55 -1.47 -6.06
N SER A 414 -31.92 -2.64 -6.04
CA SER A 414 -32.03 -3.62 -4.98
C SER A 414 -30.71 -4.36 -4.81
N TRP A 415 -30.62 -5.22 -3.79
CA TRP A 415 -29.52 -6.18 -3.67
C TRP A 415 -30.08 -7.59 -3.48
N SER A 416 -29.35 -8.59 -3.97
CA SER A 416 -29.79 -9.99 -3.94
C SER A 416 -28.61 -10.95 -3.88
N LYS A 417 -28.79 -12.15 -3.33
CA LYS A 417 -27.77 -13.21 -3.39
C LYS A 417 -27.73 -13.95 -4.73
N ASN A 418 -28.84 -13.91 -5.46
CA ASN A 418 -29.01 -14.53 -6.77
C ASN A 418 -29.34 -13.46 -7.82
N ILE A 419 -28.98 -13.71 -9.07
CA ILE A 419 -29.32 -12.82 -10.19
C ILE A 419 -30.85 -12.74 -10.30
N PRO A 420 -31.46 -11.54 -10.24
CA PRO A 420 -32.89 -11.37 -10.42
C PRO A 420 -33.35 -11.71 -11.85
N THR A 421 -34.63 -12.02 -11.99
CA THR A 421 -35.26 -12.36 -13.29
C THR A 421 -36.24 -11.29 -13.77
N ASP A 422 -36.28 -10.14 -13.11
CA ASP A 422 -37.15 -9.02 -13.47
C ASP A 422 -36.89 -8.55 -14.90
N SER A 423 -37.95 -8.33 -15.67
CA SER A 423 -37.86 -7.94 -17.08
C SER A 423 -37.32 -6.52 -17.29
N ASP A 424 -37.38 -5.69 -16.24
CA ASP A 424 -36.90 -4.31 -16.22
C ASP A 424 -35.53 -4.15 -15.55
N LEU A 425 -34.84 -5.26 -15.25
CA LEU A 425 -33.47 -5.26 -14.77
C LEU A 425 -32.53 -4.74 -15.86
N GLU A 426 -31.83 -3.64 -15.58
CA GLU A 426 -30.92 -2.99 -16.52
C GLU A 426 -29.46 -3.34 -16.24
N PHE A 427 -29.06 -3.35 -14.97
CA PHE A 427 -27.70 -3.75 -14.55
C PHE A 427 -27.73 -4.71 -13.37
N CYS A 428 -26.85 -5.70 -13.39
CA CYS A 428 -26.64 -6.66 -12.30
C CYS A 428 -25.14 -6.82 -12.05
N ILE A 429 -24.66 -6.22 -10.96
CA ILE A 429 -23.23 -6.09 -10.67
C ILE A 429 -22.85 -7.04 -9.52
N PRO A 430 -21.94 -8.02 -9.76
CA PRO A 430 -21.46 -8.88 -8.69
C PRO A 430 -20.49 -8.15 -7.77
N ILE A 431 -20.75 -8.20 -6.47
CA ILE A 431 -19.87 -7.68 -5.41
C ILE A 431 -19.28 -8.88 -4.66
N ASN A 432 -17.95 -9.02 -4.71
CA ASN A 432 -17.21 -10.16 -4.16
C ASN A 432 -16.57 -9.84 -2.80
N ALA A 433 -16.22 -10.86 -2.02
CA ALA A 433 -15.42 -10.69 -0.80
C ALA A 433 -13.91 -10.50 -1.12
N PRO A 434 -13.14 -9.74 -0.30
CA PRO A 434 -13.59 -8.98 0.85
C PRO A 434 -14.38 -7.74 0.41
N VAL A 435 -15.55 -7.55 1.01
CA VAL A 435 -16.50 -6.55 0.51
C VAL A 435 -16.03 -5.11 0.73
N SER A 436 -15.10 -4.90 1.68
CA SER A 436 -14.48 -3.61 1.98
C SER A 436 -13.53 -3.07 0.90
N LYS A 437 -13.27 -3.83 -0.17
CA LYS A 437 -12.38 -3.42 -1.27
C LYS A 437 -13.10 -3.20 -2.62
N ASN A 438 -14.43 -3.23 -2.64
CA ASN A 438 -15.19 -3.20 -3.90
C ASN A 438 -16.13 -2.00 -3.94
N ASP A 439 -15.78 -1.02 -4.77
CA ASP A 439 -16.63 0.12 -5.06
C ASP A 439 -17.53 -0.15 -6.27
N LEU A 440 -18.74 0.39 -6.19
CA LEU A 440 -19.65 0.50 -7.30
C LEU A 440 -19.31 1.78 -8.08
N ILE A 441 -18.95 1.61 -9.35
CA ILE A 441 -18.68 2.70 -10.28
C ILE A 441 -19.87 2.86 -11.22
N MET A 442 -20.39 4.07 -11.32
CA MET A 442 -21.54 4.43 -12.15
C MET A 442 -21.14 5.53 -13.13
N VAL A 443 -21.14 5.21 -14.43
CA VAL A 443 -20.68 6.09 -15.51
C VAL A 443 -21.88 6.70 -16.24
N TYR A 444 -21.95 8.02 -16.28
CA TYR A 444 -23.03 8.77 -16.90
C TYR A 444 -22.64 9.36 -18.26
N ALA A 445 -23.64 9.55 -19.12
CA ALA A 445 -23.48 10.07 -20.48
C ALA A 445 -22.91 11.49 -20.55
N ASP A 446 -23.00 12.27 -19.48
CA ASP A 446 -22.40 13.60 -19.38
C ASP A 446 -20.91 13.57 -18.97
N GLY A 447 -20.30 12.39 -18.86
CA GLY A 447 -18.89 12.22 -18.50
C GLY A 447 -18.62 12.25 -16.99
N CYS A 448 -19.66 12.22 -16.17
CA CYS A 448 -19.53 12.11 -14.72
C CYS A 448 -19.48 10.64 -14.26
N VAL A 449 -18.73 10.40 -13.18
CA VAL A 449 -18.59 9.09 -12.55
C VAL A 449 -18.93 9.20 -11.07
N ASN A 450 -19.92 8.44 -10.62
CA ASN A 450 -20.23 8.29 -9.21
C ASN A 450 -19.58 6.99 -8.67
N ARG A 451 -18.81 7.11 -7.59
CA ARG A 451 -18.11 6.00 -6.90
C ARG A 451 -18.72 5.85 -5.51
N VAL A 452 -19.31 4.70 -5.22
CA VAL A 452 -20.06 4.47 -3.97
C VAL A 452 -19.62 3.16 -3.32
N ASP A 453 -19.65 3.12 -1.98
CA ASP A 453 -19.43 1.89 -1.23
C ASP A 453 -20.60 0.92 -1.39
N ALA A 454 -20.41 -0.11 -2.22
CA ALA A 454 -21.45 -1.10 -2.49
C ALA A 454 -21.84 -1.91 -1.24
N TYR A 455 -20.90 -2.11 -0.30
CA TYR A 455 -21.15 -2.88 0.92
C TYR A 455 -22.04 -2.09 1.88
N HIS A 456 -21.67 -0.85 2.19
CA HIS A 456 -22.44 -0.04 3.15
C HIS A 456 -23.86 0.27 2.69
N LEU A 457 -24.10 0.36 1.37
CA LEU A 457 -25.44 0.56 0.82
C LEU A 457 -26.44 -0.54 1.22
N HIS A 458 -26.00 -1.80 1.33
CA HIS A 458 -26.92 -2.93 1.54
C HIS A 458 -27.15 -3.27 3.03
N LEU A 459 -26.29 -2.84 3.96
CA LEU A 459 -26.25 -3.34 5.34
C LEU A 459 -27.59 -3.19 6.09
N ASP A 460 -28.31 -2.09 5.86
CA ASP A 460 -29.60 -1.81 6.51
C ASP A 460 -30.81 -2.04 5.59
N LYS A 461 -30.62 -2.80 4.50
CA LYS A 461 -31.63 -2.99 3.45
C LYS A 461 -32.05 -4.46 3.40
N LYS A 462 -33.36 -4.68 3.26
CA LYS A 462 -33.94 -6.01 2.98
C LYS A 462 -33.56 -6.47 1.57
N GLU A 463 -33.12 -7.72 1.47
CA GLU A 463 -32.82 -8.42 0.21
C GLU A 463 -34.05 -8.38 -0.73
N ASN A 464 -33.83 -8.21 -2.03
CA ASN A 464 -34.83 -8.12 -3.11
C ASN A 464 -35.88 -6.99 -2.96
N LYS A 465 -35.83 -6.17 -1.91
CA LYS A 465 -36.68 -4.98 -1.82
C LYS A 465 -36.13 -3.90 -2.76
N ARG A 466 -37.03 -3.27 -3.53
CA ARG A 466 -36.70 -2.12 -4.38
C ARG A 466 -36.61 -0.84 -3.55
N TYR A 467 -35.56 -0.06 -3.80
CA TYR A 467 -35.32 1.24 -3.21
C TYR A 467 -35.15 2.26 -4.33
N MET A 468 -35.69 3.45 -4.12
CA MET A 468 -35.53 4.57 -5.05
C MET A 468 -34.09 5.10 -5.04
N ASN A 469 -33.78 6.02 -5.96
CA ASN A 469 -32.50 6.73 -6.03
C ASN A 469 -31.30 5.82 -6.32
N GLY A 470 -31.51 4.81 -7.16
CA GLY A 470 -30.46 3.90 -7.62
C GLY A 470 -29.52 4.50 -8.68
N ARG A 471 -29.81 5.75 -9.09
CA ARG A 471 -29.06 6.56 -10.06
C ARG A 471 -29.43 8.03 -9.89
N ARG A 472 -28.78 8.91 -10.67
CA ARG A 472 -29.16 10.32 -10.79
C ARG A 472 -30.57 10.47 -11.36
N ASN A 473 -31.33 11.41 -10.80
CA ASN A 473 -32.72 11.69 -11.19
C ASN A 473 -32.85 12.94 -12.09
N ASP A 474 -31.75 13.45 -12.62
CA ASP A 474 -31.70 14.65 -13.47
C ASP A 474 -31.90 14.37 -14.97
N GLY A 475 -32.26 13.12 -15.30
CA GLY A 475 -32.50 12.67 -16.68
C GLY A 475 -31.24 12.32 -17.47
N VAL A 476 -30.04 12.44 -16.87
CA VAL A 476 -28.80 12.00 -17.52
C VAL A 476 -28.73 10.47 -17.54
N LYS A 477 -28.55 9.89 -18.73
CA LYS A 477 -28.51 8.43 -18.92
C LYS A 477 -27.29 7.81 -18.23
N LEU A 478 -27.53 6.76 -17.43
CA LEU A 478 -26.49 5.86 -16.92
C LEU A 478 -26.04 4.94 -18.06
N LEU A 479 -24.75 4.94 -18.39
CA LEU A 479 -24.20 4.15 -19.50
C LEU A 479 -23.68 2.80 -19.03
N LYS A 480 -22.90 2.81 -17.94
CA LYS A 480 -22.22 1.61 -17.42
C LYS A 480 -22.25 1.62 -15.89
N ALA A 481 -22.38 0.45 -15.30
CA ALA A 481 -22.20 0.23 -13.88
C ALA A 481 -21.38 -1.05 -13.67
N PHE A 482 -20.29 -0.96 -12.90
CA PHE A 482 -19.41 -2.08 -12.65
C PHE A 482 -18.69 -1.96 -11.30
N ARG A 483 -18.11 -3.07 -10.87
CA ARG A 483 -17.29 -3.15 -9.66
C ARG A 483 -15.84 -2.80 -9.98
N ALA A 484 -15.23 -1.93 -9.18
CA ALA A 484 -13.80 -1.64 -9.25
C ALA A 484 -13.17 -1.54 -7.85
N THR A 485 -11.86 -1.68 -7.80
CA THR A 485 -11.03 -1.47 -6.60
C THR A 485 -10.22 -0.18 -6.75
N GLU A 486 -9.59 0.30 -5.67
CA GLU A 486 -8.77 1.52 -5.71
C GLU A 486 -7.56 1.40 -6.65
N ASP A 487 -7.06 0.18 -6.87
CA ASP A 487 -5.93 -0.13 -7.75
C ASP A 487 -6.30 -0.12 -9.24
N ASP A 488 -7.60 -0.17 -9.56
CA ASP A 488 -8.08 -0.16 -10.94
C ASP A 488 -8.10 1.27 -11.52
N MET A 489 -8.35 1.38 -12.83
CA MET A 489 -8.38 2.67 -13.52
C MET A 489 -9.60 2.81 -14.42
N LEU A 490 -9.86 4.06 -14.81
CA LEU A 490 -10.92 4.49 -15.71
C LEU A 490 -10.28 5.20 -16.90
N ALA A 491 -10.39 4.59 -18.08
CA ALA A 491 -9.98 5.20 -19.32
C ALA A 491 -11.14 6.04 -19.87
N CYS A 492 -10.94 7.35 -19.94
CA CYS A 492 -11.88 8.30 -20.50
C CYS A 492 -11.55 8.51 -21.99
N ASP A 493 -12.46 8.10 -22.86
CA ASP A 493 -12.39 8.23 -24.32
C ASP A 493 -13.35 9.33 -24.78
N SER A 494 -12.91 10.15 -25.72
CA SER A 494 -13.71 11.27 -26.24
C SER A 494 -13.38 11.55 -27.69
N MET A 495 -14.39 11.93 -28.48
CA MET A 495 -14.21 12.34 -29.87
C MET A 495 -14.51 13.84 -29.99
N GLN A 496 -13.55 14.63 -30.50
CA GLN A 496 -13.72 16.07 -30.75
C GLN A 496 -13.30 16.42 -32.17
N ASN A 497 -14.20 17.03 -32.95
CA ASN A 497 -13.93 17.48 -34.33
C ASN A 497 -13.31 16.38 -35.24
N GLY A 498 -13.70 15.12 -35.04
CA GLY A 498 -13.17 13.98 -35.80
C GLY A 498 -11.84 13.41 -35.29
N HIS A 499 -11.33 13.91 -34.16
CA HIS A 499 -10.12 13.40 -33.51
C HIS A 499 -10.42 12.72 -32.17
N ARG A 500 -9.80 11.56 -31.93
CA ARG A 500 -9.94 10.78 -30.71
C ARG A 500 -8.97 11.25 -29.63
N PHE A 501 -9.47 11.40 -28.40
CA PHE A 501 -8.72 11.79 -27.23
C PHE A 501 -8.92 10.79 -26.10
N VAL A 502 -7.83 10.40 -25.44
CA VAL A 502 -7.89 9.49 -24.29
C VAL A 502 -7.07 10.01 -23.12
N LYS A 503 -7.58 9.82 -21.91
CA LYS A 503 -6.84 9.97 -20.65
C LYS A 503 -7.26 8.90 -19.66
N VAL A 504 -6.42 8.61 -18.68
CA VAL A 504 -6.69 7.59 -17.66
C VAL A 504 -6.68 8.19 -16.27
N HIS A 505 -7.67 7.80 -15.46
CA HIS A 505 -7.80 8.17 -14.06
C HIS A 505 -7.76 6.92 -13.18
N PRO A 506 -6.86 6.84 -12.18
CA PRO A 506 -6.98 5.84 -11.13
C PRO A 506 -8.34 5.95 -10.42
N VAL A 507 -8.96 4.82 -10.07
CA VAL A 507 -10.23 4.80 -9.34
C VAL A 507 -10.06 5.45 -7.96
N ALA A 508 -8.90 5.28 -7.32
CA ALA A 508 -8.54 5.96 -6.07
C ALA A 508 -8.68 7.50 -6.15
N HIS A 509 -8.53 8.11 -7.33
CA HIS A 509 -8.64 9.56 -7.52
C HIS A 509 -10.09 10.04 -7.76
N VAL A 510 -11.04 9.11 -7.94
CA VAL A 510 -12.47 9.44 -7.94
C VAL A 510 -12.93 9.46 -6.50
N SER A 511 -13.53 10.58 -6.07
CA SER A 511 -14.01 10.74 -4.71
C SER A 511 -15.12 9.73 -4.42
N ARG A 512 -15.06 9.13 -3.24
CA ARG A 512 -16.13 8.24 -2.77
C ARG A 512 -17.30 9.08 -2.25
N HIS A 513 -18.51 8.68 -2.63
CA HIS A 513 -19.75 9.38 -2.33
C HIS A 513 -20.68 8.48 -1.50
N ASP A 514 -21.54 9.09 -0.69
CA ASP A 514 -22.40 8.36 0.26
C ASP A 514 -23.68 7.79 -0.38
N ASN A 515 -24.05 8.21 -1.59
CA ASN A 515 -25.26 7.74 -2.26
C ASN A 515 -25.13 7.64 -3.79
N MET A 516 -25.99 6.82 -4.40
CA MET A 516 -26.00 6.55 -5.85
C MET A 516 -26.66 7.65 -6.71
N SER A 517 -27.44 8.54 -6.10
CA SER A 517 -28.11 9.66 -6.77
C SER A 517 -27.26 10.90 -6.97
N LEU A 518 -26.06 10.96 -6.38
CA LEU A 518 -25.15 12.09 -6.56
C LEU A 518 -24.57 12.14 -7.98
N ASN A 519 -24.21 13.35 -8.40
CA ASN A 519 -23.61 13.60 -9.70
C ASN A 519 -22.24 12.93 -9.87
N GLY A 520 -21.51 12.72 -8.78
CA GLY A 520 -20.15 12.18 -8.81
C GLY A 520 -19.11 13.19 -9.32
N ASN A 521 -17.91 12.70 -9.64
CA ASN A 521 -16.85 13.52 -10.21
C ASN A 521 -17.00 13.61 -11.73
N ARG A 522 -16.85 14.82 -12.29
CA ARG A 522 -16.78 15.02 -13.74
C ARG A 522 -15.40 14.63 -14.25
N LEU A 523 -15.30 13.47 -14.91
CA LEU A 523 -14.04 12.99 -15.47
C LEU A 523 -13.85 13.48 -16.91
N ILE A 524 -14.92 13.59 -17.70
CA ILE A 524 -14.88 14.24 -19.02
C ILE A 524 -15.60 15.58 -18.92
N ASN A 525 -14.85 16.68 -18.97
CA ASN A 525 -15.43 18.02 -18.98
C ASN A 525 -15.57 18.51 -20.42
N ILE A 526 -16.81 18.56 -20.89
CA ILE A 526 -17.19 19.11 -22.20
C ILE A 526 -17.62 20.57 -22.11
N SER A 527 -17.68 21.14 -20.90
CA SER A 527 -18.15 22.51 -20.67
C SER A 527 -17.19 23.51 -21.32
N GLY A 528 -17.67 24.26 -22.30
CA GLY A 528 -16.84 25.22 -23.07
C GLY A 528 -16.04 24.61 -24.22
N ILE A 529 -16.23 23.32 -24.53
CA ILE A 529 -15.56 22.62 -25.64
C ILE A 529 -16.59 22.28 -26.71
N SER A 530 -16.60 23.03 -27.82
CA SER A 530 -17.47 22.75 -28.96
C SER A 530 -16.97 21.57 -29.79
N GLY A 531 -17.89 20.79 -30.35
CA GLY A 531 -17.58 19.73 -31.32
C GLY A 531 -17.21 18.37 -30.71
N VAL A 532 -17.50 18.15 -29.42
CA VAL A 532 -17.42 16.82 -28.82
C VAL A 532 -18.64 16.00 -29.24
N THR A 533 -18.42 14.87 -29.91
CA THR A 533 -19.49 14.04 -30.49
C THR A 533 -19.70 12.72 -29.75
N MET A 534 -18.73 12.30 -28.94
CA MET A 534 -18.78 11.05 -28.18
C MET A 534 -17.96 11.18 -26.90
N THR A 535 -18.46 10.59 -25.82
CA THR A 535 -17.74 10.42 -24.56
C THR A 535 -18.04 9.02 -24.01
N ASP A 536 -17.00 8.26 -23.67
CA ASP A 536 -17.14 6.96 -23.02
C ASP A 536 -16.09 6.80 -21.92
N ILE A 537 -16.38 5.98 -20.92
CA ILE A 537 -15.45 5.65 -19.84
C ILE A 537 -15.42 4.14 -19.67
N CYS A 538 -14.24 3.54 -19.82
CA CYS A 538 -14.02 2.10 -19.77
C CYS A 538 -13.26 1.71 -18.50
N PHE A 539 -13.61 0.55 -17.94
CA PHE A 539 -12.85 -0.06 -16.86
C PHE A 539 -11.52 -0.61 -17.37
N VAL A 540 -10.45 -0.34 -16.63
CA VAL A 540 -9.13 -0.90 -16.89
C VAL A 540 -8.62 -1.54 -15.60
N ALA A 541 -8.43 -2.85 -15.63
CA ALA A 541 -7.92 -3.59 -14.48
C ALA A 541 -6.51 -3.13 -14.09
N ALA A 542 -6.19 -3.18 -12.80
CA ALA A 542 -4.90 -2.79 -12.24
C ALA A 542 -3.69 -3.44 -12.97
N GLU A 543 -3.83 -4.68 -13.44
CA GLU A 543 -2.80 -5.42 -14.20
C GLU A 543 -2.39 -4.75 -15.52
N HIS A 544 -3.26 -3.90 -16.09
CA HIS A 544 -2.98 -3.14 -17.30
C HIS A 544 -2.45 -1.73 -17.01
N HIS A 545 -2.23 -1.35 -15.75
CA HIS A 545 -1.72 -0.03 -15.35
C HIS A 545 -0.46 0.37 -16.13
N ASN A 546 0.52 -0.53 -16.23
CA ASN A 546 1.76 -0.25 -16.95
C ASN A 546 1.56 -0.01 -18.46
N ARG A 547 0.46 -0.53 -19.03
CA ARG A 547 0.12 -0.40 -20.46
C ARG A 547 -0.61 0.90 -20.76
N VAL A 548 -1.18 1.56 -19.74
CA VAL A 548 -1.99 2.77 -19.90
C VAL A 548 -1.47 3.97 -19.09
N SER A 549 -0.43 3.78 -18.28
CA SER A 549 0.16 4.80 -17.39
C SER A 549 0.67 6.04 -18.14
N ALA A 550 1.06 5.90 -19.40
CA ALA A 550 1.44 7.02 -20.27
C ALA A 550 0.27 7.99 -20.55
N LEU A 551 -0.97 7.54 -20.35
CA LEU A 551 -2.19 8.35 -20.46
C LEU A 551 -2.68 8.93 -19.13
N CYS A 552 -2.03 8.58 -18.01
CA CYS A 552 -2.33 9.16 -16.71
C CYS A 552 -1.81 10.60 -16.66
N LYS A 553 -2.70 11.58 -16.49
CA LYS A 553 -2.30 12.95 -16.16
C LYS A 553 -2.18 13.09 -14.64
N THR A 554 -1.31 14.00 -14.19
CA THR A 554 -0.95 14.21 -12.77
C THR A 554 -2.16 14.27 -11.83
N VAL A 555 -1.96 13.75 -10.62
CA VAL A 555 -2.92 13.74 -9.51
C VAL A 555 -3.41 15.18 -9.30
N ASN A 556 -4.73 15.42 -9.29
CA ASN A 556 -5.39 16.70 -8.98
C ASN A 556 -5.67 17.73 -10.10
N GLN A 557 -6.11 17.33 -11.30
CA GLN A 557 -6.86 18.29 -12.13
C GLN A 557 -8.34 17.92 -12.28
N LYS A 558 -9.21 18.83 -11.82
CA LYS A 558 -10.58 19.03 -12.33
C LYS A 558 -10.45 19.23 -13.84
N SER A 559 -10.59 18.15 -14.60
CA SER A 559 -10.02 18.05 -15.94
C SER A 559 -10.73 18.97 -16.94
N SER A 560 -10.13 20.10 -17.31
CA SER A 560 -10.53 20.92 -18.47
C SER A 560 -10.00 20.41 -19.81
N SER A 561 -9.21 19.33 -19.82
CA SER A 561 -8.58 18.73 -21.01
C SER A 561 -9.24 17.39 -21.39
N LEU A 562 -9.47 17.14 -22.69
CA LEU A 562 -9.97 15.84 -23.15
C LEU A 562 -8.95 14.70 -23.06
N GLY A 563 -7.64 15.02 -23.04
CA GLY A 563 -6.60 14.01 -22.83
C GLY A 563 -5.47 14.15 -23.83
N PHE A 564 -4.91 13.02 -24.24
CA PHE A 564 -3.93 12.92 -25.32
C PHE A 564 -4.66 12.61 -26.62
N GLN A 565 -4.33 13.34 -27.69
CA GLN A 565 -4.86 13.04 -29.02
C GLN A 565 -4.20 11.79 -29.58
N MET A 566 -5.01 10.83 -30.01
CA MET A 566 -4.54 9.51 -30.42
C MET A 566 -4.12 9.45 -31.89
N ASP A 567 -4.59 10.39 -32.71
CA ASP A 567 -4.46 10.35 -34.18
C ASP A 567 -3.21 11.09 -34.72
N LEU A 568 -2.24 11.45 -33.87
CA LEU A 568 -1.01 12.16 -34.28
C LEU A 568 0.15 11.19 -34.56
N THR A 569 0.78 11.30 -35.72
CA THR A 569 1.87 10.43 -36.22
C THR A 569 3.14 10.40 -35.37
N LYS A 570 3.38 11.38 -34.48
CA LYS A 570 4.53 11.38 -33.55
C LYS A 570 4.41 10.41 -32.38
N ASN A 571 3.26 9.75 -32.23
CA ASN A 571 2.87 9.03 -31.02
C ASN A 571 2.67 7.51 -31.23
N GLU A 572 2.78 7.02 -32.46
CA GLU A 572 2.37 5.66 -32.87
C GLU A 572 3.09 4.51 -32.12
N SER A 573 4.37 4.65 -31.77
CA SER A 573 5.12 3.53 -31.16
C SER A 573 4.82 3.29 -29.67
N LYS A 574 4.55 4.37 -28.90
CA LYS A 574 4.17 4.28 -27.47
C LYS A 574 2.66 4.16 -27.28
N LEU A 575 1.85 4.79 -28.13
CA LEU A 575 0.39 4.75 -28.02
C LEU A 575 -0.25 3.57 -28.74
N GLY A 576 0.43 2.91 -29.68
CA GLY A 576 -0.11 1.71 -30.36
C GLY A 576 -0.42 0.54 -29.42
N GLN A 577 0.43 0.27 -28.41
CA GLN A 577 0.14 -0.75 -27.39
C GLN A 577 -1.02 -0.33 -26.47
N VAL A 578 -1.15 0.95 -26.19
CA VAL A 578 -2.20 1.52 -25.34
C VAL A 578 -3.56 1.43 -26.05
N VAL A 579 -3.61 1.85 -27.32
CA VAL A 579 -4.79 1.76 -28.20
C VAL A 579 -5.24 0.31 -28.34
N LYS A 580 -4.33 -0.61 -28.65
CA LYS A 580 -4.65 -2.05 -28.74
C LYS A 580 -5.20 -2.60 -27.43
N THR A 581 -4.67 -2.17 -26.28
CA THR A 581 -5.17 -2.59 -24.95
C THR A 581 -6.59 -2.07 -24.71
N LEU A 582 -6.85 -0.80 -25.04
CA LEU A 582 -8.18 -0.19 -24.88
C LEU A 582 -9.21 -0.79 -25.85
N GLU A 583 -8.84 -1.08 -27.09
CA GLU A 583 -9.68 -1.76 -28.08
C GLU A 583 -10.02 -3.19 -27.65
N THR A 584 -9.04 -3.93 -27.12
CA THR A 584 -9.28 -5.29 -26.59
C THR A 584 -10.20 -5.26 -25.37
N LEU A 585 -10.15 -4.21 -24.55
CA LEU A 585 -11.00 -4.05 -23.37
C LEU A 585 -12.42 -3.57 -23.71
N SER A 586 -12.60 -2.75 -24.75
CA SER A 586 -13.92 -2.33 -25.22
C SER A 586 -14.71 -3.47 -25.86
N ASP A 587 -14.04 -4.42 -26.52
CA ASP A 587 -14.67 -5.59 -27.15
C ASP A 587 -15.12 -6.67 -26.13
N VAL A 588 -14.63 -6.59 -24.88
CA VAL A 588 -14.99 -7.51 -23.79
C VAL A 588 -16.07 -6.94 -22.87
N GLN A 589 -16.32 -5.62 -22.94
CA GLN A 589 -17.29 -4.90 -22.10
C GLN A 589 -18.63 -4.61 -22.77
N ASN A 590 -18.71 -4.74 -24.10
CA ASN A 590 -19.97 -4.81 -24.87
C ASN A 590 -20.43 -6.27 -24.99
#